data_AF-A0AAX1RVS3-F1
#
_entry.id   AF-A0AAX1RVS3-F1
#
_cell.length_a   1.000
_cell.length_b   1.000
_cell.length_c   1.000
_cell.angle_alpha   90.00
_cell.angle_beta   90.00
_cell.angle_gamma   90.00
#
_symmetry.space_group_name_H-M   'P 1'
#
loop_
_entity.id
_entity.type
_entity.pdbx_description
1 polymer ?
#
loop_
_entity_poly.entity_id
_entity_poly.type
_entity_poly.pdbx_seq_one_letter_code
_entity_poly.pdbx_strand_id
1 'polypeptide(L)'
;MEVLQEISEYVGNGVTNPVRGYLSDCRVIAKYIYNDEGFISLFNELLGYGMAEHFGIRHPDYGIAIYDSSTTIVKNDATYINKTYFTYTESIEKALPITSPKMLNKIPSEEIINLLLFDAFIYNTDRNQGNILISMPIKLYPIDYTHILPGRCIWNNVLKNKEYSIDHILYDMFTYGYYQYLIENKVFTNELIDNCGKIFIEKIKKLNEKEIIDNIPKAIRSQISKEDYELLFDYFDYMKNNFSYAVEKIKEYIGEE
;
A
#
# COMPACT_ATOMS: atom_id res chain seq x y z
N MET A 1 -2.47 -18.59 13.84
CA MET A 1 -2.47 -17.11 13.92
C MET A 1 -1.27 -16.74 14.76
N GLU A 2 -0.42 -15.87 14.24
CA GLU A 2 0.86 -15.56 14.87
C GLU A 2 0.67 -14.68 16.10
N VAL A 3 1.62 -14.74 17.03
CA VAL A 3 1.60 -13.97 18.27
C VAL A 3 2.85 -13.11 18.30
N LEU A 4 2.69 -11.81 18.55
CA LEU A 4 3.82 -10.91 18.74
C LEU A 4 4.61 -11.36 19.97
N GLN A 5 5.91 -11.57 19.80
CA GLN A 5 6.80 -11.94 20.92
C GLN A 5 7.28 -10.71 21.66
N GLU A 6 7.53 -9.62 20.94
CA GLU A 6 8.00 -8.36 21.52
C GLU A 6 7.40 -7.16 20.78
N ILE A 7 7.06 -6.12 21.55
CA ILE A 7 6.79 -4.75 21.08
C ILE A 7 7.83 -3.84 21.75
N SER A 8 8.75 -3.30 20.96
CA SER A 8 9.96 -2.64 21.46
C SER A 8 9.77 -1.13 21.63
N GLU A 9 9.48 -0.42 20.54
CA GLU A 9 9.42 1.05 20.50
C GLU A 9 8.50 1.53 19.38
N TYR A 10 8.06 2.77 19.44
CA TYR A 10 7.38 3.42 18.31
C TYR A 10 8.38 3.69 17.18
N VAL A 11 7.92 3.50 15.94
CA VAL A 11 8.71 3.81 14.74
C VAL A 11 8.99 5.32 14.62
N GLY A 12 8.00 6.14 15.04
CA GLY A 12 7.99 7.60 14.95
C GLY A 12 7.23 8.14 13.74
N ASN A 13 6.75 9.39 13.82
CA ASN A 13 6.20 10.23 12.72
C ASN A 13 5.09 9.64 11.82
N GLY A 14 4.25 8.71 12.30
CA GLY A 14 3.10 8.19 11.55
C GLY A 14 1.81 8.25 12.37
N VAL A 15 0.70 8.63 11.74
CA VAL A 15 -0.63 8.75 12.37
C VAL A 15 -1.21 7.40 12.83
N THR A 16 -0.73 6.29 12.27
CA THR A 16 -1.11 4.93 12.68
C THR A 16 -0.31 4.40 13.88
N ASN A 17 0.56 5.22 14.46
CA ASN A 17 1.45 4.89 15.59
C ASN A 17 2.13 3.50 15.46
N PRO A 18 2.82 3.23 14.34
CA PRO A 18 3.45 1.93 14.13
C PRO A 18 4.54 1.66 15.18
N VAL A 19 4.68 0.39 15.55
CA VAL A 19 5.66 -0.09 16.53
C VAL A 19 6.64 -1.08 15.90
N ARG A 20 7.89 -1.06 16.35
CA ARG A 20 8.87 -2.11 16.06
C ARG A 20 8.67 -3.26 17.02
N GLY A 21 8.86 -4.48 16.53
CA GLY A 21 8.72 -5.67 17.35
C GLY A 21 9.35 -6.90 16.73
N TYR A 22 9.06 -8.05 17.34
CA TYR A 22 9.50 -9.36 16.87
C TYR A 22 8.33 -10.32 16.77
N LEU A 23 8.32 -11.08 15.69
CA LEU A 23 7.45 -12.22 15.46
C LEU A 23 8.37 -13.41 15.16
N SER A 24 8.46 -14.35 16.10
CA SER A 24 9.54 -15.35 16.09
C SER A 24 10.90 -14.65 15.97
N ASP A 25 11.76 -15.08 15.04
CA ASP A 25 13.08 -14.47 14.82
C ASP A 25 13.04 -13.28 13.83
N CYS A 26 11.87 -12.92 13.31
CA CYS A 26 11.70 -11.84 12.33
C CYS A 26 11.44 -10.50 13.01
N ARG A 27 12.18 -9.46 12.60
CA ARG A 27 11.87 -8.07 12.96
C ARG A 27 10.67 -7.60 12.17
N VAL A 28 9.71 -6.99 12.84
CA VAL A 28 8.47 -6.51 12.20
C VAL A 28 8.17 -5.08 12.55
N ILE A 29 7.47 -4.39 11.63
CA ILE A 29 6.74 -3.16 11.89
C ILE A 29 5.27 -3.54 12.02
N ALA A 30 4.67 -3.30 13.18
CA ALA A 30 3.31 -3.68 13.49
C ALA A 30 2.42 -2.46 13.75
N LYS A 31 1.15 -2.52 13.34
CA LYS A 31 0.15 -1.46 13.55
C LYS A 31 -1.04 -2.01 14.32
N TYR A 32 -1.40 -1.30 15.39
CA TYR A 32 -2.45 -1.73 16.31
C TYR A 32 -3.84 -1.42 15.74
N ILE A 33 -4.81 -2.34 15.87
CA ILE A 33 -6.17 -2.14 15.34
C ILE A 33 -6.93 -0.94 15.94
N TYR A 34 -6.59 -0.54 17.15
CA TYR A 34 -7.18 0.63 17.83
C TYR A 34 -6.22 1.84 17.79
N ASN A 35 -5.46 2.00 16.69
CA ASN A 35 -4.70 3.22 16.43
C ASN A 35 -5.63 4.42 16.11
N ASP A 36 -5.07 5.61 15.95
CA ASP A 36 -5.85 6.85 15.77
C ASP A 36 -6.68 6.89 14.48
N GLU A 37 -6.31 6.09 13.47
CA GLU A 37 -7.08 5.91 12.22
C GLU A 37 -7.95 4.65 12.22
N GLY A 38 -7.96 3.92 13.35
CA GLY A 38 -8.81 2.76 13.58
C GLY A 38 -8.61 1.60 12.62
N PHE A 39 -9.59 0.69 12.60
CA PHE A 39 -9.51 -0.56 11.87
C PHE A 39 -9.46 -0.38 10.33
N ILE A 40 -9.91 0.76 9.80
CA ILE A 40 -9.90 1.03 8.34
C ILE A 40 -8.46 1.08 7.84
N SER A 41 -7.53 1.68 8.59
CA SER A 41 -6.11 1.71 8.24
C SER A 41 -5.52 0.29 8.07
N LEU A 42 -5.88 -0.63 8.97
CA LEU A 42 -5.44 -2.04 8.90
C LEU A 42 -6.13 -2.79 7.75
N PHE A 43 -7.42 -2.53 7.52
CA PHE A 43 -8.12 -3.09 6.36
C PHE A 43 -7.46 -2.66 5.06
N ASN A 44 -7.18 -1.37 4.92
CA ASN A 44 -6.49 -0.77 3.77
C ASN A 44 -5.11 -1.38 3.58
N GLU A 45 -4.33 -1.56 4.66
CA GLU A 45 -3.00 -2.15 4.58
C GLU A 45 -3.04 -3.58 4.04
N LEU A 46 -3.94 -4.42 4.56
CA LEU A 46 -4.10 -5.81 4.11
C LEU A 46 -4.65 -5.91 2.69
N LEU A 47 -5.61 -5.06 2.35
CA LEU A 47 -6.14 -4.96 0.99
C LEU A 47 -5.04 -4.52 0.03
N GLY A 48 -4.26 -3.50 0.38
CA GLY A 48 -3.17 -2.96 -0.42
C GLY A 48 -2.07 -3.99 -0.66
N TYR A 49 -1.63 -4.73 0.36
CA TYR A 49 -0.66 -5.80 0.18
C TYR A 49 -1.22 -6.97 -0.63
N GLY A 50 -2.47 -7.39 -0.40
CA GLY A 50 -3.09 -8.45 -1.22
C GLY A 50 -3.26 -8.06 -2.70
N MET A 51 -3.55 -6.78 -2.95
CA MET A 51 -3.55 -6.22 -4.31
C MET A 51 -2.12 -6.17 -4.89
N ALA A 52 -1.13 -5.76 -4.09
CA ALA A 52 0.28 -5.73 -4.51
C ALA A 52 0.75 -7.12 -4.95
N GLU A 53 0.40 -8.17 -4.20
CA GLU A 53 0.69 -9.56 -4.56
C GLU A 53 0.06 -9.95 -5.90
N HIS A 54 -1.24 -9.66 -6.10
CA HIS A 54 -1.94 -9.91 -7.37
C HIS A 54 -1.29 -9.18 -8.56
N PHE A 55 -0.90 -7.93 -8.37
CA PHE A 55 -0.28 -7.11 -9.40
C PHE A 55 1.22 -7.41 -9.58
N GLY A 56 1.83 -8.25 -8.73
CA GLY A 56 3.26 -8.57 -8.76
C GLY A 56 4.15 -7.39 -8.38
N ILE A 57 3.65 -6.50 -7.52
CA ILE A 57 4.41 -5.39 -6.93
C ILE A 57 5.20 -5.94 -5.76
N ARG A 58 6.50 -5.65 -5.71
CA ARG A 58 7.36 -6.16 -4.63
C ARG A 58 6.93 -5.56 -3.29
N HIS A 59 6.76 -6.41 -2.29
CA HIS A 59 6.44 -6.03 -0.92
C HIS A 59 7.25 -6.88 0.08
N PRO A 60 7.43 -6.44 1.34
CA PRO A 60 7.88 -7.32 2.42
C PRO A 60 6.82 -8.38 2.74
N ASP A 61 7.23 -9.45 3.42
CA ASP A 61 6.26 -10.37 4.02
C ASP A 61 5.37 -9.62 5.00
N TYR A 62 4.09 -9.95 5.01
CA TYR A 62 3.10 -9.22 5.78
C TYR A 62 2.03 -10.17 6.29
N GLY A 63 1.33 -9.74 7.33
CA GLY A 63 0.29 -10.57 7.91
C GLY A 63 -0.33 -9.94 9.13
N ILE A 64 -0.87 -10.79 9.97
CA ILE A 64 -1.64 -10.40 11.15
C ILE A 64 -1.17 -11.20 12.33
N ALA A 65 -0.88 -10.47 13.40
CA ALA A 65 -0.47 -11.02 14.67
C ALA A 65 -1.44 -10.63 15.78
N ILE A 66 -1.44 -11.41 16.84
CA ILE A 66 -2.18 -11.13 18.07
C ILE A 66 -1.20 -10.61 19.12
N TYR A 67 -1.64 -9.63 19.89
CA TYR A 67 -1.03 -9.31 21.17
C TYR A 67 -1.59 -10.21 22.28
N ASP A 68 -0.71 -10.92 22.97
CA ASP A 68 -1.06 -11.79 24.10
C ASP A 68 -0.29 -11.34 25.34
N SER A 69 -0.98 -10.72 26.30
CA SER A 69 -0.34 -10.19 27.50
C SER A 69 0.34 -11.24 28.38
N SER A 70 0.08 -12.53 28.15
CA SER A 70 0.75 -13.62 28.88
C SER A 70 2.11 -14.02 28.29
N THR A 71 2.38 -13.67 27.04
CA THR A 71 3.60 -14.09 26.31
C THR A 71 4.34 -12.96 25.61
N THR A 72 3.67 -11.85 25.27
CA THR A 72 4.27 -10.71 24.58
C THR A 72 5.00 -9.80 25.56
N ILE A 73 6.26 -9.50 25.27
CA ILE A 73 7.07 -8.54 26.01
C ILE A 73 6.80 -7.13 25.46
N VAL A 74 6.40 -6.18 26.31
CA VAL A 74 6.14 -4.78 25.92
C VAL A 74 7.19 -3.89 26.55
N LYS A 75 7.94 -3.14 25.75
CA LYS A 75 9.04 -2.24 26.19
C LYS A 75 8.79 -0.76 25.91
N ASN A 76 7.73 -0.42 25.18
CA ASN A 76 7.40 0.96 24.80
C ASN A 76 6.43 1.65 25.78
N ASP A 77 6.24 1.07 26.97
CA ASP A 77 5.32 1.52 28.03
C ASP A 77 3.85 1.71 27.60
N ALA A 78 3.46 1.19 26.43
CA ALA A 78 2.09 1.27 25.95
C ALA A 78 1.21 0.17 26.56
N THR A 79 -0.08 0.45 26.69
CA THR A 79 -1.07 -0.54 27.11
C THR A 79 -1.90 -0.98 25.91
N TYR A 80 -1.88 -2.28 25.64
CA TYR A 80 -2.68 -2.90 24.58
C TYR A 80 -3.78 -3.78 25.16
N ILE A 81 -4.91 -3.86 24.47
CA ILE A 81 -6.03 -4.74 24.86
C ILE A 81 -5.60 -6.19 24.61
N ASN A 82 -5.67 -7.05 25.63
CA ASN A 82 -5.26 -8.45 25.47
C ASN A 82 -6.08 -9.16 24.37
N LYS A 83 -5.43 -10.03 23.60
CA LYS A 83 -6.01 -10.80 22.48
C LYS A 83 -6.55 -9.95 21.33
N THR A 84 -5.98 -8.76 21.15
CA THR A 84 -6.29 -7.86 20.04
C THR A 84 -5.34 -8.03 18.85
N TYR A 85 -5.72 -7.45 17.72
CA TYR A 85 -5.02 -7.61 16.44
C TYR A 85 -4.01 -6.50 16.15
N PHE A 86 -2.96 -6.91 15.45
CA PHE A 86 -2.01 -6.06 14.77
C PHE A 86 -1.86 -6.54 13.33
N THR A 87 -1.79 -5.64 12.35
CA THR A 87 -1.11 -5.95 11.10
C THR A 87 0.38 -5.89 11.32
N TYR A 88 1.15 -6.64 10.54
CA TYR A 88 2.61 -6.52 10.54
C TYR A 88 3.16 -6.60 9.14
N THR A 89 4.35 -6.02 8.98
CA THR A 89 5.22 -6.18 7.82
C THR A 89 6.62 -6.52 8.32
N GLU A 90 7.29 -7.48 7.69
CA GLU A 90 8.66 -7.80 8.01
C GLU A 90 9.58 -6.64 7.64
N SER A 91 10.53 -6.36 8.53
CA SER A 91 11.53 -5.33 8.31
C SER A 91 12.50 -5.77 7.22
N ILE A 92 12.65 -4.94 6.19
CA ILE A 92 13.55 -5.23 5.08
C ILE A 92 14.99 -4.92 5.50
N GLU A 93 15.87 -5.93 5.46
CA GLU A 93 17.28 -5.74 5.79
C GLU A 93 17.97 -4.76 4.83
N LYS A 94 18.84 -3.91 5.38
CA LYS A 94 19.66 -2.94 4.62
C LYS A 94 18.81 -2.06 3.68
N ALA A 95 17.58 -1.77 4.09
CA ALA A 95 16.68 -0.87 3.40
C ALA A 95 16.90 0.57 3.84
N LEU A 96 16.85 1.48 2.87
CA LEU A 96 16.92 2.93 3.10
C LEU A 96 15.86 3.64 2.26
N PRO A 97 15.29 4.76 2.75
CA PRO A 97 14.41 5.58 1.94
C PRO A 97 15.16 6.18 0.75
N ILE A 98 14.41 6.51 -0.31
CA ILE A 98 14.98 7.18 -1.49
C ILE A 98 15.28 8.63 -1.12
N THR A 99 16.55 9.02 -1.17
CA THR A 99 17.00 10.41 -0.90
C THR A 99 17.50 11.11 -2.15
N SER A 100 17.67 10.38 -3.26
CA SER A 100 18.09 10.93 -4.55
C SER A 100 17.59 10.03 -5.69
N PRO A 101 17.15 10.60 -6.83
CA PRO A 101 16.71 9.79 -7.97
C PRO A 101 17.83 8.89 -8.54
N LYS A 102 19.11 9.24 -8.32
CA LYS A 102 20.27 8.41 -8.74
C LYS A 102 20.30 7.02 -8.09
N MET A 103 19.67 6.86 -6.92
CA MET A 103 19.58 5.55 -6.25
C MET A 103 18.79 4.53 -7.07
N LEU A 104 17.94 5.00 -7.98
CA LEU A 104 17.06 4.18 -8.82
C LEU A 104 17.67 3.80 -10.18
N ASN A 105 18.91 4.21 -10.46
CA ASN A 105 19.53 3.95 -11.77
C ASN A 105 19.61 2.46 -12.13
N LYS A 106 19.70 1.57 -11.12
CA LYS A 106 19.72 0.11 -11.33
C LYS A 106 18.36 -0.56 -11.17
N ILE A 107 17.30 0.19 -10.84
CA ILE A 107 15.93 -0.32 -10.82
C ILE A 107 15.42 -0.34 -12.27
N PRO A 108 14.86 -1.47 -12.75
CA PRO A 108 14.23 -1.55 -14.06
C PRO A 108 13.13 -0.50 -14.22
N SER A 109 13.03 0.12 -15.39
CA SER A 109 12.02 1.15 -15.64
C SER A 109 10.60 0.58 -15.57
N GLU A 110 10.42 -0.69 -15.94
CA GLU A 110 9.18 -1.45 -15.80
C GLU A 110 8.72 -1.55 -14.35
N GLU A 111 9.64 -1.69 -13.40
CA GLU A 111 9.31 -1.79 -11.97
C GLU A 111 8.70 -0.47 -11.46
N ILE A 112 9.20 0.66 -11.98
CA ILE A 112 8.70 2.00 -11.64
C ILE A 112 7.36 2.28 -12.33
N ILE A 113 7.24 1.96 -13.63
CA ILE A 113 5.96 2.13 -14.35
C ILE A 113 4.86 1.27 -13.70
N ASN A 114 5.16 0.01 -13.34
CA ASN A 114 4.19 -0.85 -12.68
C ASN A 114 3.79 -0.32 -11.29
N LEU A 115 4.71 0.30 -10.54
CA LEU A 115 4.37 0.98 -9.28
C LEU A 115 3.44 2.17 -9.52
N LEU A 116 3.71 3.02 -10.52
CA LEU A 116 2.84 4.15 -10.88
C LEU A 116 1.42 3.68 -11.27
N LEU A 117 1.33 2.65 -12.11
CA LEU A 117 0.06 2.05 -12.49
C LEU A 117 -0.65 1.47 -11.26
N PHE A 118 0.07 0.77 -10.39
CA PHE A 118 -0.51 0.20 -9.18
C PHE A 118 -1.04 1.25 -8.21
N ASP A 119 -0.24 2.27 -7.89
CA ASP A 119 -0.65 3.33 -7.00
C ASP A 119 -1.80 4.16 -7.61
N ALA A 120 -1.88 4.28 -8.95
CA ALA A 120 -3.06 4.86 -9.61
C ALA A 120 -4.30 3.99 -9.46
N PHE A 121 -4.16 2.66 -9.60
CA PHE A 121 -5.27 1.72 -9.48
C PHE A 121 -5.90 1.70 -8.09
N ILE A 122 -5.08 1.83 -7.04
CA ILE A 122 -5.55 1.85 -5.64
C ILE A 122 -5.67 3.26 -5.06
N TYR A 123 -5.41 4.30 -5.87
CA TYR A 123 -5.38 5.71 -5.46
C TYR A 123 -4.50 5.96 -4.22
N ASN A 124 -3.24 5.57 -4.29
CA ASN A 124 -2.28 5.84 -3.24
C ASN A 124 -1.64 7.23 -3.43
N THR A 125 -2.10 8.20 -2.63
CA THR A 125 -1.53 9.56 -2.58
C THR A 125 -0.47 9.73 -1.50
N ASP A 126 -0.32 8.77 -0.59
CA ASP A 126 0.65 8.84 0.51
C ASP A 126 1.95 8.09 0.20
N ARG A 127 2.29 7.99 -1.09
CA ARG A 127 3.57 7.46 -1.55
C ARG A 127 4.68 8.49 -1.28
N ASN A 128 5.01 8.71 -0.01
CA ASN A 128 6.01 9.68 0.45
C ASN A 128 7.41 9.04 0.60
N GLN A 129 8.42 9.83 0.99
CA GLN A 129 9.81 9.39 1.12
C GLN A 129 9.99 8.18 2.08
N GLY A 130 9.21 8.10 3.14
CA GLY A 130 9.26 7.00 4.11
C GLY A 130 8.61 5.71 3.60
N ASN A 131 7.71 5.83 2.62
CA ASN A 131 6.89 4.73 2.10
C ASN A 131 7.47 4.08 0.83
N ILE A 132 8.72 4.41 0.47
CA ILE A 132 9.45 3.77 -0.61
C ILE A 132 10.88 3.49 -0.18
N LEU A 133 11.21 2.20 -0.12
CA LEU A 133 12.51 1.74 0.33
C LEU A 133 13.31 1.13 -0.82
N ILE A 134 14.63 1.28 -0.75
CA ILE A 134 15.59 0.52 -1.56
C ILE A 134 16.42 -0.34 -0.64
N SER A 135 16.45 -1.65 -0.87
CA SER A 135 17.34 -2.58 -0.17
C SER A 135 18.58 -2.92 -1.00
N MET A 136 19.59 -3.53 -0.37
CA MET A 136 20.75 -4.11 -1.06
C MET A 136 20.70 -5.65 -1.05
N PRO A 137 20.84 -6.35 -2.21
CA PRO A 137 21.03 -5.83 -3.57
C PRO A 137 19.85 -4.97 -4.03
N ILE A 138 20.14 -3.99 -4.92
CA ILE A 138 19.22 -2.90 -5.28
C ILE A 138 17.86 -3.46 -5.73
N LYS A 139 16.86 -3.23 -4.89
CA LYS A 139 15.45 -3.64 -5.06
C LYS A 139 14.56 -2.55 -4.49
N LEU A 140 13.52 -2.17 -5.23
CA LEU A 140 12.48 -1.25 -4.77
C LEU A 140 11.44 -2.00 -3.94
N TYR A 141 11.01 -1.41 -2.83
CA TYR A 141 9.94 -1.88 -1.95
C TYR A 141 9.02 -0.71 -1.62
N PRO A 142 7.91 -0.53 -2.35
CA PRO A 142 6.78 0.23 -1.83
C PRO A 142 6.26 -0.45 -0.56
N ILE A 143 6.05 0.34 0.48
CA ILE A 143 5.47 -0.12 1.74
C ILE A 143 4.36 0.83 2.15
N ASP A 144 3.65 0.45 3.20
CA ASP A 144 2.61 1.26 3.83
C ASP A 144 1.44 1.62 2.89
N TYR A 145 0.39 0.80 2.96
CA TYR A 145 -0.83 0.97 2.18
C TYR A 145 -2.01 1.46 3.03
N THR A 146 -1.77 2.11 4.18
CA THR A 146 -2.87 2.54 5.05
C THR A 146 -3.76 3.61 4.41
N HIS A 147 -3.20 4.46 3.56
CA HIS A 147 -3.88 5.63 2.97
C HIS A 147 -4.23 5.47 1.48
N ILE A 148 -4.55 4.24 1.07
CA ILE A 148 -5.14 3.96 -0.26
C ILE A 148 -6.62 4.37 -0.32
N LEU A 149 -7.20 4.38 -1.52
CA LEU A 149 -8.60 4.73 -1.87
C LEU A 149 -8.92 6.23 -1.73
N PRO A 150 -9.95 6.74 -2.46
CA PRO A 150 -10.41 8.11 -2.30
C PRO A 150 -10.73 8.43 -0.84
N GLY A 151 -10.14 9.48 -0.29
CA GLY A 151 -10.35 9.84 1.13
C GLY A 151 -9.57 9.00 2.13
N ARG A 152 -8.67 8.11 1.70
CA ARG A 152 -7.75 7.38 2.59
C ARG A 152 -8.52 6.59 3.66
N CYS A 153 -8.21 6.72 4.94
CA CYS A 153 -8.88 6.03 6.05
C CYS A 153 -10.36 6.44 6.29
N ILE A 154 -10.94 7.34 5.48
CA ILE A 154 -12.37 7.72 5.53
C ILE A 154 -13.09 7.47 4.19
N TRP A 155 -12.56 6.57 3.35
CA TRP A 155 -13.10 6.28 2.01
C TRP A 155 -14.58 5.89 2.01
N ASN A 156 -15.06 5.25 3.08
CA ASN A 156 -16.47 4.89 3.24
C ASN A 156 -17.43 6.10 3.20
N ASN A 157 -16.94 7.28 3.57
CA ASN A 157 -17.70 8.52 3.45
C ASN A 157 -17.48 9.22 2.11
N VAL A 158 -16.25 9.20 1.58
CA VAL A 158 -15.89 9.91 0.35
C VAL A 158 -16.45 9.22 -0.90
N LEU A 159 -16.43 7.89 -0.94
CA LEU A 159 -16.96 7.12 -2.08
C LEU A 159 -18.45 7.36 -2.32
N LYS A 160 -19.23 7.76 -1.30
CA LYS A 160 -20.65 8.10 -1.43
C LYS A 160 -20.90 9.24 -2.42
N ASN A 161 -19.97 10.19 -2.49
CA ASN A 161 -20.10 11.34 -3.39
C ASN A 161 -19.67 11.01 -4.82
N LYS A 162 -18.99 9.87 -5.04
CA LYS A 162 -18.42 9.46 -6.33
C LYS A 162 -17.54 10.53 -6.98
N GLU A 163 -16.90 11.35 -6.14
CA GLU A 163 -15.98 12.43 -6.54
C GLU A 163 -14.56 11.86 -6.74
N TYR A 164 -14.44 10.93 -7.68
CA TYR A 164 -13.15 10.42 -8.13
C TYR A 164 -13.16 10.28 -9.65
N SER A 165 -12.06 10.68 -10.27
CA SER A 165 -11.81 10.47 -11.69
C SER A 165 -10.35 10.11 -11.90
N ILE A 166 -10.03 9.43 -13.00
CA ILE A 166 -8.64 9.14 -13.36
C ILE A 166 -7.79 10.43 -13.39
N ASP A 167 -8.32 11.52 -13.96
CA ASP A 167 -7.61 12.80 -14.01
C ASP A 167 -7.35 13.36 -12.60
N HIS A 168 -8.32 13.27 -11.69
CA HIS A 168 -8.14 13.73 -10.31
C HIS A 168 -7.14 12.84 -9.55
N ILE A 169 -7.23 11.52 -9.70
CA ILE A 169 -6.31 10.55 -9.09
C ILE A 169 -4.87 10.85 -9.49
N LEU A 170 -4.62 10.99 -10.79
CA LEU A 170 -3.27 11.24 -11.30
C LEU A 170 -2.76 12.63 -10.91
N TYR A 171 -3.63 13.65 -10.94
CA TYR A 171 -3.29 14.97 -10.44
C TYR A 171 -2.81 14.91 -8.97
N ASP A 172 -3.58 14.25 -8.10
CA ASP A 172 -3.22 14.14 -6.68
C ASP A 172 -1.92 13.35 -6.49
N MET A 173 -1.76 12.25 -7.21
CA MET A 173 -0.53 11.45 -7.16
C MET A 173 0.69 12.29 -7.52
N PHE A 174 0.72 12.93 -8.69
CA PHE A 174 1.88 13.71 -9.13
C PHE A 174 2.07 15.02 -8.35
N THR A 175 1.04 15.53 -7.67
CA THR A 175 1.12 16.75 -6.85
C THR A 175 1.64 16.46 -5.43
N TYR A 176 1.16 15.39 -4.80
CA TYR A 176 1.41 15.13 -3.37
C TYR A 176 2.38 13.96 -3.13
N GLY A 177 2.48 13.03 -4.07
CA GLY A 177 3.35 11.86 -3.96
C GLY A 177 4.80 12.16 -4.30
N TYR A 178 5.69 11.26 -3.87
CA TYR A 178 7.13 11.34 -4.10
C TYR A 178 7.54 10.82 -5.50
N TYR A 179 6.61 10.79 -6.45
CA TYR A 179 6.80 10.18 -7.77
C TYR A 179 7.84 10.92 -8.62
N GLN A 180 8.03 12.23 -8.41
CA GLN A 180 9.09 12.98 -9.10
C GLN A 180 10.47 12.32 -8.90
N TYR A 181 10.77 11.84 -7.69
CA TYR A 181 12.03 11.15 -7.42
C TYR A 181 12.15 9.82 -8.15
N LEU A 182 11.03 9.19 -8.52
CA LEU A 182 11.02 7.95 -9.28
C LEU A 182 11.31 8.17 -10.76
N ILE A 183 10.96 9.34 -11.30
CA ILE A 183 10.96 9.60 -12.73
C ILE A 183 12.08 10.54 -13.21
N GLU A 184 12.56 11.48 -12.39
CA GLU A 184 13.42 12.60 -12.83
C GLU A 184 14.74 12.21 -13.52
N ASN A 185 15.31 11.03 -13.22
CA ASN A 185 16.56 10.56 -13.83
C ASN A 185 16.36 9.38 -14.80
N LYS A 186 15.15 9.21 -15.33
CA LYS A 186 14.81 8.12 -16.25
C LYS A 186 14.02 8.64 -17.43
N VAL A 187 14.28 8.02 -18.58
CA VAL A 187 13.48 8.18 -19.78
C VAL A 187 12.58 6.95 -19.90
N PHE A 188 11.29 7.19 -20.07
CA PHE A 188 10.30 6.15 -20.29
C PHE A 188 9.75 6.30 -21.69
N THR A 189 10.02 5.34 -22.57
CA THR A 189 9.47 5.40 -23.92
C THR A 189 7.98 5.08 -23.89
N ASN A 190 7.23 5.70 -24.78
CA ASN A 190 5.80 5.42 -24.96
C ASN A 190 5.53 3.92 -25.16
N GLU A 191 6.37 3.23 -25.94
CA GLU A 191 6.28 1.78 -26.16
C GLU A 191 6.41 0.99 -24.84
N LEU A 192 7.33 1.37 -23.95
CA LEU A 192 7.52 0.69 -22.67
C LEU A 192 6.30 0.86 -21.77
N ILE A 193 5.74 2.07 -21.72
CA ILE A 193 4.54 2.39 -20.93
C ILE A 193 3.35 1.60 -21.47
N ASP A 194 3.14 1.58 -22.79
CA ASP A 194 2.06 0.82 -23.43
C ASP A 194 2.18 -0.68 -23.16
N ASN A 195 3.40 -1.23 -23.19
CA ASN A 195 3.64 -2.64 -22.89
C ASN A 195 3.34 -2.97 -21.43
N CYS A 196 3.81 -2.14 -20.49
CA CYS A 196 3.48 -2.31 -19.06
C CYS A 196 1.97 -2.17 -18.82
N GLY A 197 1.34 -1.16 -19.43
CA GLY A 197 -0.10 -0.90 -19.32
C GLY A 197 -0.95 -2.06 -19.82
N LYS A 198 -0.62 -2.66 -20.98
CA LYS A 198 -1.29 -3.85 -21.51
C LYS A 198 -1.22 -5.02 -20.52
N ILE A 199 -0.03 -5.31 -20.00
CA ILE A 199 0.15 -6.40 -19.02
C ILE A 199 -0.63 -6.11 -17.74
N PHE A 200 -0.61 -4.86 -17.26
CA PHE A 200 -1.33 -4.45 -16.06
C PHE A 200 -2.84 -4.58 -16.22
N ILE A 201 -3.40 -4.15 -17.35
CA ILE A 201 -4.82 -4.29 -17.69
C ILE A 201 -5.24 -5.77 -17.74
N GLU A 202 -4.40 -6.66 -18.28
CA GLU A 202 -4.67 -8.11 -18.23
C GLU A 202 -4.70 -8.66 -16.80
N LYS A 203 -3.91 -8.09 -15.87
CA LYS A 203 -4.01 -8.41 -14.43
C LYS A 203 -5.29 -7.85 -13.82
N ILE A 204 -5.71 -6.63 -14.17
CA ILE A 204 -6.99 -6.04 -13.75
C ILE A 204 -8.17 -6.92 -14.14
N LYS A 205 -8.19 -7.45 -15.37
CA LYS A 205 -9.27 -8.35 -15.85
C LYS A 205 -9.37 -9.64 -15.04
N LYS A 206 -8.27 -10.09 -14.44
CA LYS A 206 -8.20 -11.30 -13.61
C LYS A 206 -8.36 -11.00 -12.12
N LEU A 207 -8.46 -9.73 -11.74
CA LEU A 207 -8.58 -9.33 -10.35
C LEU A 207 -9.93 -9.77 -9.77
N ASN A 208 -9.85 -10.43 -8.62
CA ASN A 208 -11.00 -10.80 -7.80
C ASN A 208 -10.84 -10.14 -6.42
N GLU A 209 -11.31 -8.90 -6.30
CA GLU A 209 -11.20 -8.11 -5.07
C GLU A 209 -11.92 -8.76 -3.91
N LYS A 210 -13.03 -9.43 -4.19
CA LYS A 210 -13.79 -10.15 -3.18
C LYS A 210 -12.97 -11.26 -2.53
N GLU A 211 -12.20 -12.01 -3.32
CA GLU A 211 -11.31 -13.06 -2.81
C GLU A 211 -10.19 -12.48 -1.94
N ILE A 212 -9.59 -11.37 -2.35
CA ILE A 212 -8.59 -10.66 -1.54
C ILE A 212 -9.21 -10.20 -0.20
N ILE A 213 -10.40 -9.61 -0.25
CA ILE A 213 -11.13 -9.17 0.94
C ILE A 213 -11.54 -10.34 1.84
N ASP A 214 -11.94 -11.48 1.26
CA ASP A 214 -12.35 -12.66 2.03
C ASP A 214 -11.17 -13.31 2.79
N ASN A 215 -9.92 -13.08 2.32
CA ASN A 215 -8.69 -13.47 3.02
C ASN A 215 -8.34 -12.57 4.21
N ILE A 216 -8.91 -11.36 4.30
CA ILE A 216 -8.76 -10.48 5.48
C ILE A 216 -9.51 -11.12 6.66
N PRO A 217 -8.96 -11.12 7.90
CA PRO A 217 -9.64 -11.74 9.03
C PRO A 217 -11.01 -11.16 9.27
N LYS A 218 -11.93 -12.07 9.58
CA LYS A 218 -13.33 -11.77 9.87
C LYS A 218 -13.48 -10.61 10.86
N ALA A 219 -12.65 -10.56 11.89
CA ALA A 219 -12.68 -9.52 12.92
C ALA A 219 -12.42 -8.09 12.39
N ILE A 220 -11.71 -7.93 11.28
CA ILE A 220 -11.48 -6.63 10.62
C ILE A 220 -12.58 -6.41 9.58
N ARG A 221 -12.74 -7.35 8.65
CA ARG A 221 -13.65 -7.19 7.51
C ARG A 221 -15.12 -7.13 7.90
N SER A 222 -15.53 -7.68 9.05
CA SER A 222 -16.91 -7.59 9.54
C SER A 222 -17.26 -6.22 10.15
N GLN A 223 -16.28 -5.33 10.34
CA GLN A 223 -16.52 -3.97 10.82
C GLN A 223 -16.94 -3.02 9.68
N ILE A 224 -16.77 -3.44 8.43
CA ILE A 224 -17.22 -2.72 7.25
C ILE A 224 -18.68 -3.10 6.96
N SER A 225 -19.53 -2.09 6.77
CA SER A 225 -20.95 -2.29 6.45
C SER A 225 -21.13 -2.88 5.04
N LYS A 226 -22.30 -3.45 4.76
CA LYS A 226 -22.60 -3.97 3.41
C LYS A 226 -22.59 -2.84 2.38
N GLU A 227 -23.14 -1.69 2.75
CA GLU A 227 -23.20 -0.49 1.92
C GLU A 227 -21.78 0.03 1.60
N ASP A 228 -20.87 0.02 2.57
CA ASP A 228 -19.48 0.44 2.34
C ASP A 228 -18.73 -0.54 1.42
N TYR A 229 -19.01 -1.85 1.50
CA TYR A 229 -18.49 -2.81 0.53
C TYR A 229 -19.00 -2.56 -0.89
N GLU A 230 -20.29 -2.24 -1.05
CA GLU A 230 -20.88 -1.92 -2.35
C GLU A 230 -20.18 -0.69 -2.96
N LEU A 231 -19.93 0.35 -2.16
CA LEU A 231 -19.17 1.53 -2.59
C LEU A 231 -17.73 1.20 -3.00
N LEU A 232 -17.06 0.32 -2.26
CA LEU A 232 -15.71 -0.13 -2.59
C LEU A 232 -15.66 -0.91 -3.91
N PHE A 233 -16.64 -1.80 -4.15
CA PHE A 233 -16.73 -2.52 -5.42
C PHE A 233 -17.10 -1.59 -6.58
N ASP A 234 -17.99 -0.62 -6.39
CA ASP A 234 -18.30 0.44 -7.36
C ASP A 234 -17.03 1.23 -7.77
N TYR A 235 -16.15 1.52 -6.81
CA TYR A 235 -14.86 2.14 -7.10
C TYR A 235 -13.96 1.25 -7.95
N PHE A 236 -13.80 -0.03 -7.60
CA PHE A 236 -12.96 -0.95 -8.38
C PHE A 236 -13.54 -1.21 -9.77
N ASP A 237 -14.86 -1.29 -9.92
CA ASP A 237 -15.52 -1.40 -11.22
C ASP A 237 -15.29 -0.15 -12.08
N TYR A 238 -15.33 1.05 -11.48
CA TYR A 238 -14.92 2.27 -12.16
C TYR A 238 -13.47 2.17 -12.64
N MET A 239 -12.53 1.78 -11.77
CA MET A 239 -11.12 1.66 -12.13
C MET A 239 -10.91 0.64 -13.25
N LYS A 240 -11.51 -0.55 -13.16
CA LYS A 240 -11.46 -1.59 -14.20
C LYS A 240 -11.92 -1.09 -15.56
N ASN A 241 -13.02 -0.35 -15.60
CA ASN A 241 -13.62 0.12 -16.85
C ASN A 241 -12.86 1.28 -17.49
N ASN A 242 -12.10 2.05 -16.70
CA ASN A 242 -11.45 3.28 -17.15
C ASN A 242 -9.92 3.20 -17.14
N PHE A 243 -9.31 2.07 -16.75
CA PHE A 243 -7.87 2.03 -16.52
C PHE A 243 -7.02 2.23 -17.79
N SER A 244 -7.53 1.89 -18.96
CA SER A 244 -6.85 2.20 -20.24
C SER A 244 -6.62 3.71 -20.40
N TYR A 245 -7.55 4.54 -19.94
CA TYR A 245 -7.38 5.99 -19.95
C TYR A 245 -6.30 6.45 -18.95
N ALA A 246 -6.16 5.76 -17.80
CA ALA A 246 -5.08 6.03 -16.86
C ALA A 246 -3.69 5.75 -17.45
N VAL A 247 -3.56 4.66 -18.23
CA VAL A 247 -2.32 4.33 -18.96
C VAL A 247 -1.96 5.45 -19.95
N GLU A 248 -2.92 5.90 -20.76
CA GLU A 248 -2.71 7.01 -21.70
C GLU A 248 -2.31 8.30 -20.99
N LYS A 249 -2.95 8.62 -19.86
CA LYS A 249 -2.60 9.80 -19.08
C LYS A 249 -1.21 9.72 -18.47
N ILE A 250 -0.83 8.58 -17.89
CA ILE A 250 0.53 8.40 -17.37
C ILE A 250 1.56 8.57 -18.50
N LYS A 251 1.27 8.06 -19.69
CA LYS A 251 2.11 8.28 -20.88
C LYS A 251 2.24 9.76 -21.22
N GLU A 252 1.17 10.55 -21.15
CA GLU A 252 1.26 12.01 -21.32
C GLU A 252 2.11 12.71 -20.24
N TYR A 253 2.13 12.18 -19.01
CA TYR A 253 2.89 12.75 -17.89
C TYR A 253 4.39 12.47 -17.96
N ILE A 254 4.79 11.25 -18.35
CA ILE A 254 6.18 10.77 -18.20
C ILE A 254 6.78 10.17 -19.48
N GLY A 255 5.98 9.99 -20.52
CA GLY A 255 6.38 9.37 -21.76
C GLY A 255 7.20 10.32 -22.64
N GLU A 256 8.24 9.79 -23.26
CA GLU A 256 8.96 10.43 -24.35
C GLU A 256 8.68 9.67 -25.66
N GLU A 257 8.65 10.42 -26.77
CA GLU A 257 8.47 9.89 -28.14
C GLU A 257 9.58 8.91 -28.56
#